data_AF-K9YJK2-F1
#
_entry.id   AF-K9YJK2-F1
#
_cell.length_a   1.000
_cell.length_b   1.000
_cell.length_c   1.000
_cell.angle_alpha   90.00
_cell.angle_beta   90.00
_cell.angle_gamma   90.00
#
_symmetry.space_group_name_H-M   'P 1'
#
loop_
_entity.id
_entity.type
_entity.pdbx_description
1 polymer ?
#
loop_
_entity_poly.entity_id
_entity_poly.type
_entity_poly.pdbx_seq_one_letter_code
_entity_poly.pdbx_strand_id
1 'polypeptide(L)'
;MAWNSYNLDQAAHDLVLKYKGSDALNQGYKMRMTVSYGLERFWGEQFRLQNSDQTKAKYWRDTWQELVKIMATAGVNLPNDNVSANNTQQIKAMADKLWNFDQEQRKVAIAVLTQLTESMVWWTQRYK
;
A
#
# COMPACT_ATOMS: atom_id res chain seq x y z
N MET A 1 1.68 -20.51 21.11
CA MET A 1 1.74 -19.25 20.33
C MET A 1 0.47 -19.18 19.50
N ALA A 2 -0.50 -18.35 19.90
CA ALA A 2 -1.67 -18.13 19.07
C ALA A 2 -1.23 -17.41 17.79
N TRP A 3 -1.69 -17.87 16.64
CA TRP A 3 -1.47 -17.22 15.36
C TRP A 3 -2.10 -15.82 15.41
N ASN A 4 -1.28 -14.79 15.65
CA ASN A 4 -1.68 -13.41 15.39
C ASN A 4 -1.61 -13.23 13.88
N SER A 5 -2.74 -13.38 13.19
CA SER A 5 -2.86 -12.68 11.90
C SER A 5 -2.58 -11.21 12.22
N TYR A 6 -1.76 -10.53 11.42
CA TYR A 6 -1.33 -9.14 11.68
C TYR A 6 -2.48 -8.11 11.59
N ASN A 7 -3.69 -8.48 12.02
CA ASN A 7 -4.96 -7.79 11.85
C ASN A 7 -5.16 -7.28 10.40
N LEU A 8 -4.61 -8.01 9.42
CA LEU A 8 -4.62 -7.59 8.01
C LEU A 8 -6.04 -7.38 7.49
N ASP A 9 -6.96 -8.26 7.90
CA ASP A 9 -8.38 -8.14 7.54
C ASP A 9 -9.01 -6.90 8.17
N GLN A 10 -8.72 -6.60 9.44
CA GLN A 10 -9.19 -5.38 10.11
C GLN A 10 -8.59 -4.12 9.47
N ALA A 11 -7.30 -4.11 9.16
CA ALA A 11 -6.64 -3.00 8.47
C ALA A 11 -7.23 -2.78 7.08
N ALA A 12 -7.50 -3.85 6.33
CA ALA A 12 -8.19 -3.79 5.06
C ALA A 12 -9.62 -3.25 5.18
N HIS A 13 -10.38 -3.75 6.16
CA HIS A 13 -11.73 -3.28 6.48
C HIS A 13 -11.72 -1.78 6.76
N ASP A 14 -10.86 -1.30 7.66
CA ASP A 14 -10.82 0.09 8.09
C ASP A 14 -10.39 1.02 6.95
N LEU A 15 -9.44 0.58 6.11
CA LEU A 15 -9.06 1.28 4.88
C LEU A 15 -10.25 1.39 3.92
N VAL A 16 -10.93 0.30 3.60
CA VAL A 16 -12.07 0.31 2.67
C VAL A 16 -13.22 1.14 3.24
N LEU A 17 -13.52 1.01 4.53
CA LEU A 17 -14.58 1.76 5.21
C LEU A 17 -14.31 3.27 5.15
N LYS A 18 -13.06 3.70 5.33
CA LYS A 18 -12.64 5.10 5.22
C LYS A 18 -12.94 5.72 3.86
N TYR A 19 -12.86 4.93 2.79
CA TYR A 19 -13.12 5.37 1.42
C TYR A 19 -14.50 4.98 0.89
N LYS A 20 -15.39 4.48 1.76
CA LYS A 20 -16.76 4.11 1.40
C LYS A 20 -17.52 5.29 0.79
N GLY A 21 -18.27 5.02 -0.28
CA GLY A 21 -19.03 6.03 -1.02
C GLY A 21 -18.19 6.88 -1.99
N SER A 22 -16.88 6.67 -2.05
CA SER A 22 -16.02 7.28 -3.07
C SER A 22 -15.78 6.33 -4.25
N ASP A 23 -15.56 6.88 -5.44
CA ASP A 23 -15.11 6.10 -6.61
C ASP A 23 -13.68 5.52 -6.43
N ALA A 24 -12.98 5.90 -5.37
CA ALA A 24 -11.66 5.35 -5.06
C ALA A 24 -11.69 3.87 -4.66
N LEU A 25 -12.83 3.34 -4.20
CA LEU A 25 -12.96 1.91 -3.91
C LEU A 25 -12.58 0.99 -5.08
N ASN A 26 -12.85 1.44 -6.31
CA ASN A 26 -12.46 0.73 -7.53
C ASN A 26 -10.93 0.55 -7.67
N GLN A 27 -10.12 1.30 -6.92
CA GLN A 27 -8.67 1.13 -6.89
C GLN A 27 -8.23 -0.15 -6.18
N GLY A 28 -9.04 -0.77 -5.31
CA GLY A 28 -8.65 -2.00 -4.62
C GLY A 28 -8.23 -3.13 -5.58
N TYR A 29 -8.96 -3.29 -6.68
CA TYR A 29 -8.60 -4.25 -7.74
C TYR A 29 -7.29 -3.88 -8.45
N LYS A 30 -7.04 -2.57 -8.67
CA LYS A 30 -5.81 -2.09 -9.29
C LYS A 30 -4.60 -2.25 -8.37
N MET A 31 -4.79 -2.02 -7.07
CA MET A 31 -3.79 -2.25 -6.02
C MET A 31 -3.35 -3.72 -6.04
N ARG A 32 -4.31 -4.66 -5.97
CA ARG A 32 -4.04 -6.10 -6.06
C ARG A 32 -3.21 -6.47 -7.28
N MET A 33 -3.56 -5.96 -8.46
CA MET A 33 -2.80 -6.22 -9.69
C MET A 33 -1.40 -5.60 -9.68
N THR A 34 -1.24 -4.47 -9.01
CA THR A 34 0.02 -3.70 -9.03
C THR A 34 1.08 -4.32 -8.10
N VAL A 35 0.67 -5.07 -7.07
CA VAL A 35 1.60 -5.71 -6.11
C VAL A 35 2.64 -6.60 -6.81
N SER A 36 2.24 -7.30 -7.88
CA SER A 36 3.13 -8.19 -8.64
C SER A 36 4.28 -7.47 -9.35
N TYR A 37 4.14 -6.16 -9.61
CA TYR A 37 5.18 -5.34 -10.22
C TYR A 37 6.18 -4.76 -9.20
N GLY A 38 6.00 -5.07 -7.92
CA GLY A 38 6.94 -4.71 -6.85
C GLY A 38 6.58 -3.44 -6.07
N LEU A 39 7.32 -3.24 -4.98
CA LEU A 39 7.05 -2.20 -3.98
C LEU A 39 7.17 -0.78 -4.54
N GLU A 40 8.17 -0.53 -5.38
CA GLU A 40 8.38 0.78 -6.01
C GLU A 40 7.21 1.17 -6.91
N ARG A 41 6.76 0.24 -7.77
CA ARG A 41 5.61 0.46 -8.65
C ARG A 41 4.34 0.73 -7.84
N PHE A 42 4.11 -0.06 -6.79
CA PHE A 42 2.95 0.11 -5.91
C PHE A 42 2.97 1.46 -5.20
N TRP A 43 4.09 1.82 -4.57
CA TRP A 43 4.28 3.09 -3.88
C TRP A 43 4.11 4.29 -4.83
N GLY A 44 4.66 4.20 -6.04
CA GLY A 44 4.66 5.29 -7.02
C GLY A 44 3.28 5.63 -7.62
N GLU A 45 2.31 4.70 -7.58
CA GLU A 45 0.97 4.94 -8.15
C GLU A 45 0.24 6.12 -7.51
N GLN A 46 0.53 6.43 -6.25
CA GLN A 46 -0.03 7.60 -5.57
C GLN A 46 0.30 8.91 -6.33
N PHE A 47 1.50 9.06 -6.88
CA PHE A 47 1.92 10.28 -7.58
C PHE A 47 1.31 10.37 -8.97
N ARG A 48 1.16 9.23 -9.65
CA ARG A 48 0.47 9.17 -10.95
C ARG A 48 -0.97 9.64 -10.83
N LEU A 49 -1.64 9.27 -9.74
CA LEU A 49 -3.04 9.62 -9.48
C LEU A 49 -3.20 11.03 -8.90
N GLN A 50 -2.18 11.59 -8.26
CA GLN A 50 -2.28 12.87 -7.53
C GLN A 50 -2.80 14.03 -8.39
N ASN A 51 -2.47 14.05 -9.68
CA ASN A 51 -2.90 15.10 -10.61
C ASN A 51 -4.30 14.87 -11.20
N SER A 52 -4.81 13.63 -11.17
CA SER A 52 -6.10 13.28 -11.78
C SER A 52 -7.21 13.07 -10.76
N ASP A 53 -6.91 12.41 -9.64
CA ASP A 53 -7.89 12.12 -8.59
C ASP A 53 -7.17 12.01 -7.24
N GLN A 54 -7.29 13.07 -6.44
CA GLN A 54 -6.64 13.16 -5.14
C GLN A 54 -7.17 12.12 -4.15
N THR A 55 -8.44 11.75 -4.21
CA THR A 55 -9.04 10.75 -3.32
C THR A 55 -8.46 9.37 -3.61
N LYS A 56 -8.34 9.01 -4.90
CA LYS A 56 -7.65 7.79 -5.32
C LYS A 56 -6.20 7.80 -4.89
N ALA A 57 -5.46 8.87 -5.16
CA ALA A 57 -4.06 9.01 -4.74
C ALA A 57 -3.88 8.83 -3.22
N LYS A 58 -4.77 9.44 -2.44
CA LYS A 58 -4.78 9.33 -0.99
C LYS A 58 -5.04 7.89 -0.54
N TYR A 59 -5.91 7.16 -1.23
CA TYR A 59 -6.17 5.75 -0.91
C TYR A 59 -4.91 4.90 -1.08
N TRP A 60 -4.18 5.05 -2.19
CA TRP A 60 -2.89 4.36 -2.40
C TRP A 60 -1.86 4.72 -1.33
N ARG A 61 -1.77 6.01 -0.96
CA ARG A 61 -0.87 6.47 0.09
C ARG A 61 -1.22 5.88 1.45
N ASP A 62 -2.49 5.88 1.82
CA ASP A 62 -2.96 5.36 3.11
C ASP A 62 -2.72 3.84 3.18
N THR A 63 -2.95 3.10 2.09
CA THR A 63 -2.62 1.67 2.02
C THR A 63 -1.12 1.40 2.21
N TRP A 64 -0.26 2.21 1.59
CA TRP A 64 1.19 2.11 1.79
C TRP A 64 1.59 2.41 3.24
N GLN A 65 1.03 3.46 3.84
CA GLN A 65 1.28 3.79 5.24
C GLN A 65 0.83 2.68 6.19
N GLU A 66 -0.29 2.03 5.90
CA GLU A 66 -0.78 0.92 6.71
C GLU A 66 0.13 -0.31 6.58
N LEU A 67 0.60 -0.63 5.37
CA LEU A 67 1.62 -1.66 5.17
C LEU A 67 2.87 -1.39 6.01
N VAL A 68 3.38 -0.15 5.99
CA VAL A 68 4.57 0.23 6.78
C VAL A 68 4.35 -0.02 8.27
N LYS A 69 3.18 0.34 8.82
CA LYS A 69 2.84 0.07 10.23
C LYS A 69 2.81 -1.42 10.53
N ILE A 70 2.13 -2.21 9.68
CA ILE A 70 2.04 -3.66 9.82
C ILE A 70 3.44 -4.28 9.83
N MET A 71 4.28 -3.93 8.86
CA MET A 71 5.64 -4.45 8.75
C MET A 71 6.51 -4.05 9.96
N ALA A 72 6.32 -2.84 10.50
CA ALA A 72 7.02 -2.39 11.70
C ALA A 72 6.69 -3.26 12.93
N THR A 73 5.46 -3.79 13.06
CA THR A 73 5.13 -4.73 14.14
C THR A 73 5.91 -6.04 14.06
N ALA A 74 6.38 -6.41 12.87
CA ALA A 74 7.24 -7.57 12.62
C ALA A 74 8.74 -7.23 12.65
N GLY A 75 9.11 -6.00 13.04
CA GLY A 75 10.51 -5.53 13.06
C GLY A 75 11.09 -5.21 11.68
N VAL A 76 10.25 -5.07 10.65
CA VAL A 76 10.68 -4.76 9.29
C VAL A 76 10.43 -3.28 9.00
N ASN A 77 11.52 -2.52 8.87
CA ASN A 77 11.48 -1.08 8.61
C ASN A 77 11.37 -0.79 7.11
N LEU A 78 10.16 -0.81 6.58
CA LEU A 78 9.91 -0.48 5.18
C LEU A 78 10.13 1.02 4.91
N PRO A 79 10.87 1.41 3.84
CA PRO A 79 11.07 2.82 3.50
C PRO A 79 9.74 3.57 3.35
N ASN A 80 9.62 4.75 3.95
CA ASN A 80 8.40 5.56 3.92
C ASN A 80 8.68 7.06 4.07
N ASP A 81 9.65 7.58 3.32
CA ASP A 81 9.99 8.99 3.37
C ASP A 81 8.83 9.90 2.94
N ASN A 82 8.75 11.10 3.50
CA ASN A 82 7.81 12.12 3.04
C ASN A 82 8.33 12.76 1.73
N VAL A 83 7.81 12.29 0.60
CA VAL A 83 8.23 12.69 -0.75
C VAL A 83 7.18 13.59 -1.39
N SER A 84 7.62 14.74 -1.93
CA SER A 84 6.78 15.60 -2.75
C SER A 84 6.71 15.09 -4.19
N ALA A 85 5.50 15.05 -4.77
CA ALA A 85 5.26 14.65 -6.16
C ALA A 85 6.05 15.48 -7.18
N ASN A 86 6.36 16.73 -6.84
CA ASN A 86 7.06 17.66 -7.72
C ASN A 86 8.59 17.62 -7.55
N ASN A 87 9.09 16.79 -6.63
CA ASN A 87 10.52 16.68 -6.35
C ASN A 87 11.07 15.36 -6.90
N THR A 88 11.56 15.41 -8.14
CA THR A 88 12.11 14.24 -8.83
C THR A 88 13.31 13.64 -8.09
N GLN A 89 14.16 14.44 -7.44
CA GLN A 89 15.30 13.92 -6.68
C GLN A 89 14.83 13.07 -5.49
N GLN A 90 13.82 13.53 -4.74
CA GLN A 90 13.26 12.76 -3.62
C GLN A 90 12.60 11.47 -4.09
N ILE A 91 11.87 11.50 -5.20
CA ILE A 91 11.25 10.30 -5.78
C ILE A 91 12.32 9.27 -6.14
N LYS A 92 13.39 9.68 -6.82
CA LYS A 92 14.51 8.79 -7.18
C LYS A 92 15.18 8.20 -5.95
N ALA A 93 15.49 9.02 -4.96
CA ALA A 93 16.13 8.55 -3.73
C ALA A 93 15.27 7.52 -2.97
N MET A 94 13.95 7.73 -2.92
CA MET A 94 13.03 6.79 -2.30
C MET A 94 12.86 5.50 -3.12
N ALA A 95 12.81 5.60 -4.45
CA ALA A 95 12.83 4.44 -5.33
C ALA A 95 14.11 3.61 -5.13
N ASP A 96 15.28 4.26 -5.05
CA ASP A 96 16.56 3.60 -4.77
C ASP A 96 16.55 2.89 -3.41
N LYS A 97 15.94 3.47 -2.37
CA LYS A 97 15.76 2.80 -1.07
C LYS A 97 14.92 1.54 -1.19
N LEU A 98 13.84 1.57 -1.98
CA LEU A 98 12.99 0.39 -2.22
C LEU A 98 13.72 -0.68 -3.05
N TRP A 99 14.53 -0.27 -4.02
CA TRP A 99 15.33 -1.18 -4.85
C TRP A 99 16.52 -1.80 -4.12
N ASN A 100 17.07 -1.11 -3.12
CA ASN A 100 18.17 -1.61 -2.27
C ASN A 100 17.69 -2.20 -0.94
N PHE A 101 16.38 -2.25 -0.70
CA PHE A 101 15.80 -2.87 0.49
C PHE A 101 16.16 -4.36 0.59
N ASP A 102 16.35 -4.90 1.79
CA ASP A 102 16.73 -6.30 1.95
C ASP A 102 15.80 -7.25 1.17
N GLN A 103 16.40 -8.20 0.45
CA GLN A 103 15.65 -9.02 -0.51
C GLN A 103 14.63 -9.95 0.17
N GLU A 104 14.98 -10.52 1.32
CA GLU A 104 14.07 -11.40 2.05
C GLU A 104 12.93 -10.59 2.69
N GLN A 105 13.25 -9.45 3.32
CA GLN A 105 12.24 -8.54 3.84
C GLN A 105 11.32 -7.99 2.74
N ARG A 106 11.85 -7.75 1.53
CA ARG A 106 11.05 -7.34 0.36
C ARG A 106 10.04 -8.40 -0.05
N LYS A 107 10.45 -9.68 -0.09
CA LYS A 107 9.54 -10.80 -0.39
C LYS A 107 8.42 -10.88 0.65
N VAL A 108 8.76 -10.74 1.93
CA VAL A 108 7.77 -10.71 3.02
C VAL A 108 6.82 -9.53 2.85
N ALA A 109 7.33 -8.33 2.60
CA ALA A 109 6.50 -7.14 2.38
C ALA A 109 5.54 -7.30 1.20
N ILE A 110 6.00 -7.88 0.09
CA ILE A 110 5.14 -8.19 -1.07
C ILE A 110 4.07 -9.22 -0.71
N ALA A 111 4.41 -10.27 0.04
CA ALA A 111 3.43 -11.29 0.46
C ALA A 111 2.36 -10.70 1.39
N VAL A 112 2.76 -9.88 2.36
CA VAL A 112 1.84 -9.18 3.27
C VAL A 112 0.97 -8.19 2.51
N LEU A 113 1.55 -7.40 1.60
CA LEU A 113 0.81 -6.46 0.77
C LEU A 113 -0.18 -7.18 -0.16
N THR A 114 0.21 -8.33 -0.72
CA THR A 114 -0.70 -9.16 -1.52
C THR A 114 -1.92 -9.54 -0.69
N GLN A 115 -1.71 -10.12 0.50
CA GLN A 115 -2.81 -10.52 1.38
C GLN A 115 -3.68 -9.34 1.84
N LEU A 116 -3.07 -8.18 2.13
CA LEU A 116 -3.79 -6.96 2.48
C LEU A 116 -4.70 -6.53 1.33
N THR A 117 -4.18 -6.45 0.10
CA THR A 117 -4.97 -6.05 -1.08
C THR A 117 -6.06 -7.04 -1.47
N GLU A 118 -5.84 -8.35 -1.30
CA GLU A 118 -6.89 -9.37 -1.47
C GLU A 118 -8.03 -9.16 -0.47
N SER A 119 -7.70 -8.91 0.80
CA SER A 119 -8.69 -8.61 1.85
C SER A 119 -9.44 -7.31 1.55
N MET A 120 -8.75 -6.28 1.05
CA MET A 120 -9.39 -5.02 0.63
C MET A 120 -10.37 -5.23 -0.54
N VAL A 121 -10.04 -6.08 -1.51
CA VAL A 121 -10.95 -6.43 -2.61
C VAL A 121 -12.20 -7.12 -2.08
N TRP A 122 -12.06 -8.04 -1.12
CA TRP A 122 -13.19 -8.70 -0.48
C TRP A 122 -14.13 -7.69 0.21
N TRP A 123 -13.60 -6.79 1.03
CA TRP A 123 -14.39 -5.74 1.68
C TRP A 123 -15.00 -4.75 0.69
N THR A 124 -14.27 -4.43 -0.38
CA THR A 124 -14.77 -3.54 -1.45
C THR A 124 -16.04 -4.11 -2.09
N GLN A 125 -16.11 -5.43 -2.32
CA GLN A 125 -17.30 -6.08 -2.87
C GLN A 125 -18.51 -6.00 -1.94
N ARG A 126 -18.28 -5.91 -0.61
CA ARG A 126 -19.33 -5.86 0.40
C ARG A 126 -19.87 -4.44 0.65
N TYR A 127 -19.08 -3.42 0.32
CA TYR A 127 -19.43 -2.01 0.53
C TYR A 127 -19.76 -1.23 -0.75
N LYS A 128 -19.61 -1.85 -1.92
CA LYS A 128 -20.27 -1.40 -3.15
C LYS A 128 -21.76 -1.66 -3.07
#